data_AF-F5Z868-F1
#
_entry.id   AF-F5Z868-F1
#
_cell.length_a   1.000
_cell.length_b   1.000
_cell.length_c   1.000
_cell.angle_alpha   90.00
_cell.angle_beta   90.00
_cell.angle_gamma   90.00
#
_symmetry.space_group_name_H-M   'P 1'
#
loop_
_entity.id
_entity.type
_entity.pdbx_description
1 polymer ?
#
loop_
_entity_poly.entity_id
_entity_poly.type
_entity_poly.pdbx_seq_one_letter_code
_entity_poly.pdbx_strand_id
1 'polypeptide(L)'
;MKYVIFLLSFISTPSAADAFSMETTACFGTCPAYRVDVFSDGVIVYKGDAHTKLVGTYRLPSNPELFQRILRLLDENSFQKLRDDYGWVGEGEESPCSEEWTDHPSTVLSYSLRAI
;
A
#
# COMPACT_ATOMS: atom_id res chain seq x y z
N MET A 1 -27.13 43.47 25.81
CA MET A 1 -25.75 43.12 25.38
C MET A 1 -25.48 41.67 25.79
N LYS A 2 -25.62 40.71 24.87
CA LYS A 2 -25.38 39.29 25.17
C LYS A 2 -24.84 38.62 23.90
N TYR A 3 -23.53 38.69 23.73
CA TYR A 3 -22.83 38.00 22.64
C TYR A 3 -22.60 36.55 23.06
N VAL A 4 -23.33 35.64 22.44
CA VAL A 4 -23.08 34.20 22.56
C VAL A 4 -22.05 33.83 21.50
N ILE A 5 -20.82 33.57 21.94
CA ILE A 5 -19.75 33.05 21.09
C ILE A 5 -19.96 31.54 21.00
N PHE A 6 -20.48 31.07 19.87
CA PHE A 6 -20.59 29.65 19.56
C PHE A 6 -19.20 29.17 19.08
N LEU A 7 -18.44 28.55 19.98
CA LEU A 7 -17.20 27.86 19.63
C LEU A 7 -17.55 26.61 18.80
N LEU A 8 -17.56 26.78 17.48
CA LEU A 8 -17.57 25.65 16.55
C LEU A 8 -16.21 24.97 16.59
N SER A 9 -16.10 23.94 17.43
CA SER A 9 -15.00 22.99 17.35
C SER A 9 -15.12 22.22 16.03
N PHE A 10 -14.32 22.60 15.03
CA PHE A 10 -14.12 21.81 13.82
C PHE A 10 -13.37 20.53 14.21
N ILE A 11 -14.11 19.47 14.52
CA ILE A 11 -13.55 18.13 14.64
C ILE A 11 -13.22 17.70 13.21
N SER A 12 -11.95 17.86 12.81
CA SER A 12 -11.44 17.31 11.56
C SER A 12 -11.35 15.80 11.72
N THR A 13 -12.34 15.07 11.22
CA THR A 13 -12.22 13.62 11.06
C THR A 13 -11.03 13.34 10.13
N PRO A 14 -10.05 12.51 10.52
CA PRO A 14 -8.96 12.15 9.64
C PRO A 14 -9.54 11.46 8.40
N SER A 15 -9.61 12.20 7.31
CA SER A 15 -9.97 11.69 6.00
C SER A 15 -8.82 10.81 5.54
N ALA A 16 -9.01 9.49 5.52
CA ALA A 16 -8.05 8.56 4.92
C ALA A 16 -7.64 9.07 3.53
N ALA A 17 -6.39 9.49 3.40
CA ALA A 17 -5.85 10.07 2.17
C ALA A 17 -5.70 8.99 1.09
N ASP A 18 -5.76 9.40 -0.18
CA ASP A 18 -5.44 8.52 -1.31
C ASP A 18 -4.02 7.97 -1.13
N ALA A 19 -3.86 6.67 -1.33
CA ALA A 19 -2.62 5.98 -1.02
C ALA A 19 -2.40 4.79 -1.93
N PHE A 20 -1.13 4.51 -2.18
CA PHE A 20 -0.64 3.26 -2.77
C PHE A 20 0.18 2.52 -1.71
N SER A 21 0.00 1.22 -1.62
CA SER A 21 0.76 0.35 -0.72
C SER A 21 1.37 -0.80 -1.50
N MET A 22 2.64 -1.06 -1.21
CA MET A 22 3.35 -2.29 -1.60
C MET A 22 3.83 -3.00 -0.36
N GLU A 23 3.43 -4.26 -0.19
CA GLU A 23 3.82 -5.10 0.92
C GLU A 23 4.53 -6.36 0.40
N THR A 24 5.65 -6.70 1.00
CA THR A 24 6.31 -7.99 0.86
C THR A 24 6.10 -8.76 2.15
N THR A 25 5.44 -9.91 2.06
CA THR A 25 5.09 -10.76 3.21
C THR A 25 6.30 -11.55 3.72
N ALA A 26 6.13 -12.27 4.82
CA ALA A 26 7.17 -13.15 5.34
C ALA A 26 7.29 -14.45 4.51
N CYS A 27 8.41 -15.14 4.70
CA CYS A 27 8.73 -16.42 4.08
C CYS A 27 9.29 -17.38 5.14
N PHE A 28 9.53 -18.65 4.82
CA PHE A 28 10.08 -19.60 5.81
C PHE A 28 11.60 -19.44 6.05
N GLY A 29 12.25 -18.55 5.30
CA GLY A 29 13.66 -18.20 5.44
C GLY A 29 13.88 -16.77 5.92
N THR A 30 14.89 -16.10 5.36
CA THR A 30 15.30 -14.75 5.77
C THR A 30 14.89 -13.69 4.76
N CYS A 31 13.73 -13.84 4.13
CA CYS A 31 13.25 -12.87 3.15
C CYS A 31 12.83 -11.58 3.87
N PRO A 32 13.20 -10.39 3.35
CA PRO A 32 12.76 -9.14 3.94
C PRO A 32 11.24 -8.99 3.89
N ALA A 33 10.60 -8.86 5.04
CA ALA A 33 9.19 -8.54 5.18
C ALA A 33 9.02 -7.06 5.49
N TYR A 34 8.29 -6.33 4.66
CA TYR A 34 8.10 -4.90 4.81
C TYR A 34 6.90 -4.37 4.03
N ARG A 35 6.49 -3.15 4.37
CA ARG A 35 5.46 -2.38 3.69
C ARG A 35 5.93 -0.96 3.38
N VAL A 36 5.53 -0.45 2.23
CA VAL A 36 5.71 0.95 1.83
C VAL A 36 4.36 1.53 1.46
N ASP A 37 3.98 2.60 2.17
CA ASP A 37 2.80 3.40 1.86
C ASP A 37 3.26 4.74 1.25
N VAL A 38 2.70 5.09 0.10
CA VAL A 38 2.90 6.37 -0.60
C VAL A 38 1.56 7.08 -0.67
N PHE A 39 1.46 8.23 -0.01
CA PHE A 39 0.26 9.04 0.07
C PHE A 39 0.25 10.14 -1.00
N SER A 40 -0.94 10.59 -1.39
CA SER A 40 -1.13 11.63 -2.42
C SER A 40 -0.57 13.01 -2.07
N ASP A 41 -0.35 13.29 -0.78
CA ASP A 41 0.32 14.50 -0.28
C ASP A 41 1.86 14.40 -0.31
N GLY A 42 2.40 13.30 -0.84
CA GLY A 42 3.83 13.05 -0.94
C GLY A 42 4.47 12.48 0.33
N VAL A 43 3.69 12.15 1.36
CA VAL A 43 4.18 11.38 2.51
C VAL A 43 4.52 9.96 2.09
N ILE A 44 5.66 9.46 2.57
CA ILE A 44 6.09 8.08 2.37
C ILE A 44 6.39 7.46 3.73
N VAL A 45 5.77 6.31 4.01
CA VAL A 45 6.00 5.54 5.23
C VAL A 45 6.54 4.17 4.85
N TYR A 46 7.65 3.80 5.46
CA TYR A 46 8.23 2.47 5.38
C TYR A 46 8.04 1.76 6.72
N LYS A 47 7.57 0.52 6.70
CA LYS A 47 7.50 -0.36 7.87
C LYS A 47 8.27 -1.63 7.56
N GLY A 48 9.41 -1.84 8.21
CA GLY A 48 10.14 -3.10 8.12
C GLY A 48 9.76 -4.01 9.27
N ASP A 49 9.37 -5.25 8.98
CA ASP A 49 8.91 -6.21 9.99
C ASP A 49 10.00 -7.23 10.35
N ALA A 50 10.62 -7.88 9.35
CA ALA A 50 11.64 -8.90 9.58
C ALA A 50 12.67 -8.94 8.45
N HIS A 51 13.92 -9.30 8.79
CA HIS A 51 15.04 -9.45 7.84
C HIS A 51 15.31 -8.24 6.94
N THR A 52 14.83 -7.06 7.34
CA THR A 52 15.10 -5.79 6.69
C THR A 52 16.29 -5.09 7.34
N LYS A 53 16.92 -4.17 6.61
CA LYS A 53 17.98 -3.31 7.18
C LYS A 53 17.45 -2.38 8.28
N LEU A 54 16.20 -1.96 8.18
CA LEU A 54 15.51 -1.09 9.12
C LEU A 54 14.25 -1.81 9.61
N VAL A 55 14.17 -2.16 10.89
CA VAL A 55 12.98 -2.77 11.50
C VAL A 55 12.25 -1.71 12.31
N GLY A 56 10.92 -1.61 12.12
CA GLY A 56 10.06 -0.57 12.67
C GLY A 56 9.48 0.35 11.59
N THR A 57 8.81 1.41 12.04
CA THR A 57 8.12 2.38 11.16
C THR A 57 8.93 3.66 11.01
N TYR A 58 9.16 4.07 9.77
CA TYR A 58 9.98 5.21 9.40
C TYR A 58 9.26 6.07 8.38
N ARG A 59 9.25 7.39 8.63
CA ARG A 59 8.88 8.36 7.61
C ARG A 59 10.09 8.63 6.72
N LEU A 60 9.96 8.35 5.43
CA LEU A 60 11.00 8.64 4.45
C LEU A 60 10.91 10.10 3.99
N PRO A 61 11.94 10.65 3.31
CA PRO A 61 11.86 11.96 2.69
C PRO A 61 10.63 12.05 1.77
N SER A 62 9.84 13.12 1.94
CA SER A 62 8.64 13.34 1.13
C SER A 62 8.96 13.47 -0.36
N ASN A 63 8.08 12.95 -1.21
CA ASN A 63 8.18 13.07 -2.66
C ASN A 63 6.79 13.37 -3.26
N PRO A 64 6.46 14.65 -3.53
CA PRO A 64 5.13 15.06 -3.97
C PRO A 64 4.73 14.51 -5.35
N GLU A 65 5.69 14.04 -6.14
CA GLU A 65 5.43 13.53 -7.49
C GLU A 65 5.29 12.00 -7.55
N LEU A 66 5.70 11.28 -6.49
CA LEU A 66 5.79 9.82 -6.53
C LEU A 66 4.43 9.17 -6.70
N PHE A 67 3.42 9.63 -5.97
CA PHE A 67 2.08 9.07 -6.05
C PHE A 67 1.50 9.18 -7.47
N GLN A 68 1.62 10.35 -8.10
CA GLN A 68 1.15 10.56 -9.47
C GLN A 68 1.91 9.72 -10.52
N ARG A 69 3.22 9.51 -10.33
CA ARG A 69 3.98 8.58 -11.16
C ARG A 69 3.49 7.15 -11.02
N ILE A 70 3.18 6.70 -9.80
CA ILE A 70 2.62 5.37 -9.56
C ILE A 70 1.26 5.24 -10.25
N LEU A 71 0.36 6.21 -10.09
CA LEU A 71 -0.95 6.16 -10.77
C LEU A 71 -0.82 6.05 -12.29
N ARG A 72 0.13 6.78 -12.89
CA ARG A 72 0.41 6.66 -14.32
C ARG A 72 0.86 5.24 -14.69
N LEU A 73 1.78 4.65 -13.92
CA LEU A 73 2.24 3.28 -14.16
C LEU A 73 1.10 2.25 -14.02
N LEU A 74 0.22 2.42 -13.04
CA LEU A 74 -0.94 1.54 -12.86
C LEU A 74 -1.89 1.63 -14.06
N ASP A 75 -2.17 2.84 -14.55
CA ASP A 75 -3.02 3.07 -15.72
C ASP A 75 -2.41 2.52 -17.02
N GLU A 76 -1.13 2.84 -17.28
CA GLU A 76 -0.38 2.37 -18.46
C GLU A 76 -0.34 0.83 -18.55
N ASN A 77 -0.35 0.14 -17.41
CA ASN A 77 -0.34 -1.32 -17.33
C ASN A 77 -1.73 -1.94 -17.12
N SER A 78 -2.80 -1.13 -17.18
CA SER A 78 -4.18 -1.57 -16.94
C SER A 78 -4.31 -2.39 -15.65
N PHE A 79 -3.73 -1.91 -14.55
CA PHE A 79 -3.62 -2.64 -13.29
C PHE A 79 -4.97 -3.21 -12.80
N GLN A 80 -6.04 -2.46 -12.97
CA GLN A 80 -7.42 -2.86 -12.67
C GLN A 80 -7.96 -4.06 -13.48
N LYS A 81 -7.27 -4.48 -14.53
CA LYS A 81 -7.59 -5.68 -15.33
C LYS A 81 -6.77 -6.89 -14.92
N LEU A 82 -5.76 -6.71 -14.06
CA LEU A 82 -5.01 -7.82 -13.50
C LEU A 82 -5.93 -8.61 -12.55
N ARG A 83 -5.57 -9.85 -12.29
CA ARG A 83 -6.26 -10.67 -11.29
C ARG A 83 -5.91 -10.12 -9.91
N ASP A 84 -6.85 -10.22 -8.98
CA ASP A 84 -6.62 -9.86 -7.58
C ASP A 84 -5.62 -10.82 -6.91
N ASP A 85 -5.51 -12.05 -7.40
CA ASP A 85 -4.61 -13.08 -6.88
C ASP A 85 -4.01 -13.96 -7.99
N TYR A 86 -2.72 -14.27 -7.80
CA TYR A 86 -1.89 -15.14 -8.63
C TYR A 86 -1.20 -16.25 -7.80
N GLY A 87 -1.58 -16.40 -6.52
CA GLY A 87 -1.11 -17.44 -5.64
C GLY A 87 -1.79 -18.78 -5.88
N TRP A 88 -1.72 -19.65 -4.87
CA TRP A 88 -2.25 -21.01 -4.93
C TRP A 88 -3.76 -21.03 -5.21
N VAL A 89 -4.17 -21.75 -6.24
CA VAL A 89 -5.55 -21.76 -6.76
C VAL A 89 -6.44 -22.86 -6.20
N GLY A 90 -5.91 -23.82 -5.42
CA GLY A 90 -6.70 -24.97 -4.96
C GLY A 90 -6.21 -26.30 -5.50
N GLU A 91 -6.60 -27.39 -4.85
CA GLU A 91 -6.38 -28.74 -5.40
C GLU A 91 -7.30 -28.97 -6.60
N GLY A 92 -6.71 -29.30 -7.75
CA GLY A 92 -7.45 -29.62 -8.97
C GLY A 92 -7.86 -28.40 -9.81
N GLU A 93 -7.46 -27.19 -9.41
CA GLU A 93 -7.61 -25.99 -10.23
C GLU A 93 -6.35 -25.70 -11.05
N GLU A 94 -6.52 -25.13 -12.25
CA GLU A 94 -5.41 -24.79 -13.13
C GLU A 94 -4.82 -23.43 -12.73
N SER A 95 -3.54 -23.44 -12.36
CA SER A 95 -2.82 -22.22 -12.01
C SER A 95 -2.54 -21.37 -13.26
N PRO A 96 -2.68 -20.03 -13.18
CA PRO A 96 -2.23 -19.15 -14.26
C PRO A 96 -0.69 -19.09 -14.37
N CYS A 97 0.03 -19.61 -13.37
CA CYS A 97 1.48 -19.61 -13.31
C CYS A 97 2.06 -20.88 -13.94
N SER A 98 3.09 -20.72 -14.78
CA SER A 98 3.83 -21.86 -15.34
C SER A 98 4.66 -22.61 -14.29
N GLU A 99 5.01 -21.93 -13.21
CA GLU A 99 5.79 -22.44 -12.10
C GLU A 99 5.31 -21.79 -10.80
N GLU A 100 5.18 -22.58 -9.74
CA GLU A 100 4.80 -22.12 -8.41
C GLU A 100 5.93 -22.39 -7.43
N TRP A 101 6.23 -21.41 -6.58
CA TRP A 101 7.29 -21.51 -5.58
C TRP A 101 6.67 -21.59 -4.19
N THR A 102 6.94 -22.68 -3.48
CA THR A 102 6.54 -22.80 -2.09
C THR A 102 7.46 -21.96 -1.20
N ASP A 103 6.91 -21.49 -0.09
CA ASP A 103 7.64 -20.81 0.98
C ASP A 103 8.33 -19.47 0.61
N HIS A 104 8.09 -18.95 -0.61
CA HIS A 104 8.53 -17.62 -1.05
C HIS A 104 7.56 -16.54 -0.55
N PRO A 105 8.02 -15.30 -0.24
CA PRO A 105 7.10 -14.23 0.11
C PRO A 105 6.21 -13.83 -1.08
N SER A 106 4.97 -13.47 -0.79
CA SER A 106 4.08 -12.77 -1.72
C SER A 106 4.35 -11.27 -1.73
N THR A 107 4.13 -10.62 -2.88
CA THR A 107 4.05 -9.16 -2.99
C THR A 107 2.60 -8.75 -3.20
N VAL A 108 2.08 -7.89 -2.32
CA VAL A 108 0.72 -7.38 -2.37
C VAL A 108 0.77 -5.91 -2.74
N LEU A 109 0.11 -5.56 -3.85
CA LEU A 109 -0.05 -4.18 -4.30
C LEU A 109 -1.50 -3.76 -4.08
N SER A 110 -1.70 -2.58 -3.51
CA SER A 110 -3.04 -2.01 -3.35
C SER A 110 -3.00 -0.50 -3.54
N TYR A 111 -4.11 0.07 -4.01
CA TYR A 111 -4.28 1.50 -4.09
C TYR A 111 -5.72 1.88 -3.74
N SER A 112 -5.88 3.06 -3.16
CA SER A 112 -7.18 3.64 -2.84
C SER A 112 -7.24 5.05 -3.37
N LEU A 113 -8.27 5.31 -4.16
CA LEU A 113 -8.64 6.66 -4.63
C LEU A 113 -10.03 6.95 -4.08
N ARG A 114 -10.21 8.12 -3.48
CA ARG A 114 -11.54 8.64 -3.19
C ARG A 114 -12.18 9.15 -4.48
N ALA A 115 -13.38 8.66 -4.77
CA ALA A 115 -14.25 9.32 -5.73
C ALA A 115 -14.72 10.67 -5.13
N ILE A 116 -14.58 11.74 -5.90
CA ILE A 116 -15.12 13.07 -5.61
C ILE A 116 -16.61 13.09 -5.97
#